data_AF-A0A7S3F5L3-F1
#
_entry.id   AF-A0A7S3F5L3-F1
#
_cell.length_a   1.000
_cell.length_b   1.000
_cell.length_c   1.000
_cell.angle_alpha   90.00
_cell.angle_beta   90.00
_cell.angle_gamma   90.00
#
_symmetry.space_group_name_H-M   'P 1'
#
loop_
_entity.id
_entity.type
_entity.pdbx_description
1 polymer ?
#
loop_
_entity_poly.entity_id
_entity_poly.type
_entity_poly.pdbx_seq_one_letter_code
_entity_poly.pdbx_strand_id
1 'polypeptide(L)'
;ALPGAPKGLGAALVRRMYQLLASGSADVRACAIASLALVADDAAVAAEGAVAGGMLYALGALLPADGDDADCTPLPQRLRVPCAALVGRLLRHPARGERATALCSAWLPAALVETLRDGSASVADALVASIETPELVWSRKLAAVTGARLRTACREQAAQQAA
;
A
#
# COMPACT_ATOMS: atom_id res chain seq x y z
N ALA A 1 0.19 28.74 20.61
CA ALA A 1 0.63 27.34 20.48
C ALA A 1 0.78 26.76 21.88
N LEU A 2 0.04 25.70 22.22
CA LEU A 2 0.14 25.04 23.53
C LEU A 2 1.48 24.30 23.62
N PRO A 3 2.21 24.39 24.75
CA PRO A 3 3.45 23.65 24.95
C PRO A 3 3.13 22.18 25.20
N GLY A 4 3.64 21.29 24.36
CA GLY A 4 3.57 19.83 24.57
C GLY A 4 2.69 19.03 23.60
N ALA A 5 2.15 19.62 22.53
CA ALA A 5 1.52 18.83 21.47
C ALA A 5 2.58 17.94 20.78
N PRO A 6 2.35 16.63 20.61
CA PRO A 6 3.27 15.78 19.87
C PRO A 6 3.43 16.32 18.45
N LYS A 7 4.68 16.49 17.99
CA LYS A 7 5.04 17.12 16.70
C LYS A 7 4.71 16.27 15.46
N GLY A 8 3.64 15.48 15.49
CA GLY A 8 3.24 14.57 14.42
C GLY A 8 2.62 13.30 14.97
N LEU A 9 2.12 12.45 14.08
CA LEU A 9 1.63 11.12 14.44
C LEU A 9 2.79 10.29 15.00
N GLY A 10 2.58 9.63 16.14
CA GLY A 10 3.59 8.72 16.70
C GLY A 10 3.86 7.55 15.76
N ALA A 11 5.13 7.23 15.50
CA ALA A 11 5.53 6.15 14.59
C ALA A 11 4.87 4.80 14.92
N ALA A 12 4.68 4.49 16.20
CA ALA A 12 3.98 3.29 16.65
C ALA A 12 2.50 3.25 16.22
N LEU A 13 1.80 4.40 16.27
CA LEU A 13 0.41 4.51 15.83
C LEU A 13 0.31 4.31 14.33
N VAL A 14 1.16 5.00 13.56
CA VAL A 14 1.22 4.88 12.09
C VAL A 14 1.51 3.43 11.68
N ARG A 15 2.50 2.80 12.32
CA ARG A 15 2.81 1.38 12.09
C ARG A 15 1.60 0.49 12.36
N ARG A 16 0.87 0.75 13.45
CA ARG A 16 -0.33 -0.03 13.77
C ARG A 16 -1.42 0.17 12.72
N MET A 17 -1.63 1.39 12.22
CA MET A 17 -2.57 1.65 11.13
C MET A 17 -2.21 0.89 9.85
N TYR A 18 -0.93 0.81 9.51
CA TYR A 18 -0.45 -0.02 8.41
C TYR A 18 -0.69 -1.52 8.65
N GLN A 19 -0.44 -2.04 9.85
CA GLN A 19 -0.75 -3.44 10.20
C GLN A 19 -2.26 -3.75 10.13
N LEU A 20 -3.11 -2.79 10.48
CA LEU A 20 -4.57 -2.91 10.36
C LEU A 20 -5.02 -3.04 8.90
N LEU A 21 -4.23 -2.58 7.91
CA LEU A 21 -4.53 -2.82 6.49
C LEU A 21 -4.48 -4.31 6.11
N ALA A 22 -3.65 -5.09 6.81
CA ALA A 22 -3.43 -6.51 6.52
C ALA A 22 -4.28 -7.46 7.35
N SER A 23 -4.73 -7.03 8.54
CA SER A 23 -5.40 -7.89 9.53
C SER A 23 -6.76 -7.36 10.01
N GLY A 24 -7.09 -6.11 9.68
CA GLY A 24 -8.35 -5.50 10.08
C GLY A 24 -9.53 -6.01 9.25
N SER A 25 -10.73 -5.88 9.82
CA SER A 25 -11.97 -6.06 9.06
C SER A 25 -12.07 -5.04 7.90
N ALA A 26 -12.99 -5.26 6.96
CA ALA A 26 -13.17 -4.35 5.82
C ALA A 26 -13.37 -2.88 6.24
N ASP A 27 -14.14 -2.63 7.31
CA ASP A 27 -14.40 -1.28 7.81
C ASP A 27 -13.17 -0.67 8.51
N VAL A 28 -12.43 -1.48 9.27
CA VAL A 28 -11.19 -1.04 9.92
C VAL A 28 -10.13 -0.68 8.87
N ARG A 29 -10.00 -1.48 7.82
CA ARG A 29 -9.12 -1.22 6.68
C ARG A 29 -9.55 0.07 5.97
N ALA A 30 -10.85 0.28 5.78
CA ALA A 30 -11.39 1.50 5.17
C ALA A 30 -11.02 2.76 5.97
N CYS A 31 -11.24 2.73 7.28
CA CYS A 31 -10.87 3.83 8.17
C CYS A 31 -9.36 4.07 8.17
N ALA A 32 -8.55 3.01 8.26
CA ALA A 32 -7.09 3.13 8.23
C ALA A 32 -6.58 3.76 6.92
N ILE A 33 -7.10 3.35 5.77
CA ILE A 33 -6.74 3.94 4.47
C ILE A 33 -7.16 5.41 4.41
N ALA A 34 -8.39 5.73 4.81
CA ALA A 34 -8.89 7.10 4.78
C ALA A 34 -8.05 8.02 5.68
N SER A 35 -7.73 7.57 6.89
CA SER A 35 -6.89 8.31 7.83
C SER A 35 -5.45 8.47 7.33
N LEU A 36 -4.81 7.40 6.86
CA LEU A 36 -3.46 7.47 6.29
C LEU A 36 -3.43 8.36 5.04
N ALA A 37 -4.47 8.31 4.21
CA ALA A 37 -4.57 9.15 3.02
C ALA A 37 -4.76 10.64 3.32
N LEU A 38 -5.37 11.00 4.46
CA LEU A 38 -5.49 12.41 4.87
C LEU A 38 -4.17 12.99 5.36
N VAL A 39 -3.31 12.16 5.98
CA VAL A 39 -2.04 12.57 6.58
C VAL A 39 -0.82 12.01 5.84
N ALA A 40 -0.96 11.70 4.56
CA ALA A 40 0.07 11.03 3.77
C ALA A 40 1.40 11.80 3.66
N ASP A 41 1.33 13.14 3.75
CA ASP A 41 2.50 14.02 3.70
C ASP A 41 3.19 14.19 5.07
N ASP A 42 2.63 13.60 6.14
CA ASP A 42 3.28 13.55 7.44
C ASP A 42 4.54 12.67 7.38
N ALA A 43 5.64 13.16 7.96
CA ALA A 43 6.93 12.49 7.91
C ALA A 43 6.92 11.10 8.54
N ALA A 44 6.08 10.84 9.57
CA ALA A 44 5.96 9.53 10.19
C ALA A 44 5.22 8.54 9.28
N VAL A 45 4.17 9.01 8.58
CA VAL A 45 3.44 8.21 7.58
C VAL A 45 4.36 7.85 6.42
N ALA A 46 5.10 8.81 5.89
CA ALA A 46 6.08 8.57 4.86
C ALA A 46 7.22 7.63 5.30
N ALA A 47 7.70 7.80 6.54
CA ALA A 47 8.79 6.98 7.08
C ALA A 47 8.36 5.52 7.26
N GLU A 48 7.24 5.27 7.94
CA GLU A 48 6.73 3.91 8.18
C GLU A 48 6.18 3.26 6.90
N GLY A 49 5.60 4.07 6.00
CA GLY A 49 5.17 3.66 4.66
C GLY A 49 6.33 3.21 3.77
N ALA A 50 7.50 3.83 3.88
CA ALA A 50 8.70 3.47 3.12
C ALA A 50 9.56 2.37 3.77
N VAL A 51 9.11 1.81 4.89
CA VAL A 51 9.69 0.59 5.48
C VAL A 51 8.88 -0.61 5.00
N ALA A 52 9.52 -1.78 4.91
CA ALA A 52 8.91 -3.02 4.41
C ALA A 52 7.63 -3.46 5.16
N GLY A 53 7.21 -2.81 6.25
CA GLY A 53 5.86 -2.98 6.78
C GLY A 53 4.81 -2.24 5.95
N GLY A 54 4.86 -0.91 5.92
CA GLY A 54 3.76 -0.09 5.38
C GLY A 54 3.51 -0.27 3.88
N MET A 55 4.56 -0.32 3.07
CA MET A 55 4.41 -0.49 1.62
C MET A 55 3.83 -1.86 1.26
N LEU A 56 4.31 -2.93 1.90
CA LEU A 56 3.80 -4.28 1.66
C LEU A 56 2.32 -4.37 2.00
N TYR A 57 1.91 -3.81 3.14
CA TYR A 57 0.50 -3.83 3.54
C TYR A 57 -0.39 -3.01 2.59
N ALA A 58 0.08 -1.84 2.12
CA ALA A 58 -0.67 -1.02 1.17
C ALA A 58 -0.80 -1.70 -0.21
N LEU A 59 0.29 -2.28 -0.73
CA LEU A 59 0.27 -3.02 -2.01
C LEU A 59 -0.55 -4.32 -1.91
N GLY A 60 -0.42 -5.05 -0.82
CA GLY A 60 -1.18 -6.28 -0.56
C GLY A 60 -2.68 -6.03 -0.45
N ALA A 61 -3.08 -4.83 0.00
CA ALA A 61 -4.48 -4.41 0.02
C ALA A 61 -5.00 -4.00 -1.37
N LEU A 62 -4.15 -3.43 -2.23
CA LEU A 62 -4.50 -2.98 -3.58
C LEU A 62 -4.68 -4.13 -4.58
N LEU A 63 -3.80 -5.13 -4.53
CA LEU A 63 -3.79 -6.20 -5.51
C LEU A 63 -4.91 -7.23 -5.29
N PRO A 64 -5.43 -7.82 -6.38
CA PRO A 64 -6.47 -8.84 -6.28
C PRO A 64 -5.98 -10.09 -5.54
N ALA A 65 -6.95 -10.90 -5.10
CA ALA A 65 -6.70 -12.23 -4.56
C ALA A 65 -7.46 -13.25 -5.43
N ASP A 66 -6.79 -14.35 -5.76
CA ASP A 66 -7.44 -15.53 -6.32
C ASP A 66 -7.80 -16.47 -5.14
N GLY A 67 -9.08 -16.83 -5.00
CA GLY A 67 -9.58 -17.80 -4.01
C GLY A 67 -10.30 -17.19 -2.79
N ASP A 68 -10.96 -18.07 -2.01
CA ASP A 68 -11.69 -17.78 -0.76
C ASP A 68 -10.74 -17.57 0.44
N ASP A 69 -9.67 -16.80 0.27
CA ASP A 69 -8.78 -16.40 1.37
C ASP A 69 -9.51 -15.34 2.22
N ALA A 70 -10.37 -15.81 3.14
CA ALA A 70 -11.31 -15.01 3.93
C ALA A 70 -10.63 -13.90 4.76
N ASP A 71 -9.38 -14.10 5.14
CA ASP A 71 -8.61 -13.16 5.96
C ASP A 71 -8.02 -11.98 5.15
N CYS A 72 -8.13 -12.01 3.82
CA CYS A 72 -7.47 -11.04 2.95
C CYS A 72 -8.32 -10.65 1.73
N THR A 73 -9.57 -10.25 1.98
CA THR A 73 -10.47 -9.76 0.92
C THR A 73 -9.82 -8.58 0.20
N PRO A 74 -9.72 -8.58 -1.15
CA PRO A 74 -9.23 -7.42 -1.88
C PRO A 74 -10.06 -6.19 -1.53
N LEU A 75 -9.44 -5.00 -1.52
CA LEU A 75 -10.18 -3.78 -1.19
C LEU A 75 -11.37 -3.61 -2.14
N PRO A 76 -12.56 -3.22 -1.63
CA PRO A 76 -13.65 -2.80 -2.49
C PRO A 76 -13.18 -1.62 -3.36
N GLN A 77 -13.70 -1.52 -4.59
CA GLN A 77 -13.20 -0.57 -5.59
C GLN A 77 -13.13 0.88 -5.07
N ARG A 78 -14.11 1.29 -4.25
CA ARG A 78 -14.15 2.61 -3.58
C ARG A 78 -12.91 2.93 -2.72
N LEU A 79 -12.24 1.92 -2.17
CA LEU A 79 -11.06 2.08 -1.30
C LEU A 79 -9.74 1.89 -2.05
N ARG A 80 -9.76 1.35 -3.28
CA ARG A 80 -8.54 1.18 -4.07
C ARG A 80 -7.96 2.52 -4.52
N VAL A 81 -8.79 3.45 -4.95
CA VAL A 81 -8.36 4.80 -5.35
C VAL A 81 -7.62 5.54 -4.23
N PRO A 82 -8.17 5.70 -3.01
CA PRO A 82 -7.44 6.38 -1.94
C PRO A 82 -6.19 5.62 -1.48
N CYS A 83 -6.19 4.28 -1.54
CA CYS A 83 -5.00 3.48 -1.24
C CYS A 83 -3.90 3.67 -2.30
N ALA A 84 -4.25 3.70 -3.59
CA ALA A 84 -3.32 3.96 -4.68
C ALA A 84 -2.76 5.39 -4.59
N ALA A 85 -3.59 6.37 -4.23
CA ALA A 85 -3.17 7.75 -4.01
C ALA A 85 -2.24 7.90 -2.79
N LEU A 86 -2.45 7.11 -1.73
CA LEU A 86 -1.49 7.01 -0.61
C LEU A 86 -0.14 6.48 -1.11
N VAL A 87 -0.12 5.36 -1.84
CA VAL A 87 1.11 4.79 -2.41
C VAL A 87 1.81 5.78 -3.33
N GLY A 88 1.08 6.47 -4.21
CA GLY A 88 1.64 7.49 -5.10
C GLY A 88 2.29 8.65 -4.36
N ARG A 89 1.70 9.11 -3.24
CA ARG A 89 2.33 10.13 -2.39
C ARG A 89 3.59 9.63 -1.69
N LEU A 90 3.61 8.38 -1.21
CA LEU A 90 4.82 7.77 -0.67
C LEU A 90 5.94 7.71 -1.70
N LEU A 91 5.62 7.38 -2.96
CA LEU A 91 6.58 7.34 -4.07
C LEU A 91 7.16 8.71 -4.42
N ARG A 92 6.38 9.78 -4.25
CA ARG A 92 6.80 11.18 -4.50
C ARG A 92 7.43 11.86 -3.28
N HIS A 93 7.50 11.17 -2.14
CA HIS A 93 7.95 11.81 -0.90
C HIS A 93 9.44 12.23 -1.00
N PRO A 94 9.81 13.49 -0.73
CA PRO A 94 11.14 14.01 -1.05
C PRO A 94 12.29 13.29 -0.32
N ALA A 95 12.07 12.84 0.92
CA ALA A 95 13.10 12.18 1.72
C ALA A 95 13.07 10.64 1.64
N ARG A 96 12.01 10.04 1.07
CA ARG A 96 11.74 8.60 1.18
C ARG A 96 11.25 7.95 -0.11
N GLY A 97 11.05 8.73 -1.17
CA GLY A 97 10.49 8.30 -2.45
C GLY A 97 11.35 7.27 -3.17
N GLU A 98 12.69 7.40 -3.12
CA GLU A 98 13.60 6.39 -3.69
C GLU A 98 13.45 5.03 -3.02
N ARG A 99 13.37 5.01 -1.69
CA ARG A 99 13.18 3.76 -0.93
C ARG A 99 11.79 3.18 -1.16
N ALA A 100 10.75 4.01 -1.17
CA ALA A 100 9.39 3.60 -1.51
C ALA A 100 9.32 3.02 -2.94
N THR A 101 10.04 3.63 -3.89
CA THR A 101 10.15 3.17 -5.28
C THR A 101 10.84 1.82 -5.35
N ALA A 102 12.00 1.67 -4.70
CA ALA A 102 12.74 0.40 -4.69
C ALA A 102 11.87 -0.75 -4.12
N LEU A 103 11.09 -0.48 -3.08
CA LEU A 103 10.14 -1.44 -2.53
C LEU A 103 9.00 -1.76 -3.49
N CYS A 104 8.38 -0.76 -4.11
CA CYS A 104 7.31 -0.98 -5.10
C CYS A 104 7.81 -1.76 -6.32
N SER A 105 8.99 -1.41 -6.85
CA SER A 105 9.59 -2.05 -8.02
C SER A 105 10.02 -3.50 -7.78
N ALA A 106 10.13 -3.94 -6.52
CA ALA A 106 10.34 -5.35 -6.20
C ALA A 106 9.11 -6.23 -6.48
N TRP A 107 7.93 -5.62 -6.60
CA TRP A 107 6.64 -6.34 -6.77
C TRP A 107 5.93 -5.99 -8.06
N LEU A 108 6.07 -4.75 -8.53
CA LEU A 108 5.36 -4.23 -9.69
C LEU A 108 6.34 -3.87 -10.81
N PRO A 109 5.95 -4.10 -12.08
CA PRO A 109 6.68 -3.56 -13.23
C PRO A 109 6.84 -2.04 -13.16
N ALA A 110 7.97 -1.54 -13.67
CA ALA A 110 8.33 -0.12 -13.61
C ALA A 110 7.22 0.81 -14.14
N ALA A 111 6.56 0.45 -15.26
CA ALA A 111 5.47 1.24 -15.82
C ALA A 111 4.30 1.44 -14.84
N LEU A 112 3.94 0.42 -14.05
CA LEU A 112 2.89 0.55 -13.03
C LEU A 112 3.34 1.37 -11.83
N VAL A 113 4.63 1.29 -11.47
CA VAL A 113 5.21 2.12 -10.40
C VAL A 113 5.20 3.59 -10.79
N GLU A 114 5.55 3.92 -12.04
CA GLU A 114 5.48 5.30 -12.55
C GLU A 114 4.02 5.77 -12.59
N THR A 115 3.09 4.96 -13.07
CA THR A 115 1.67 5.35 -13.09
C THR A 115 1.14 5.58 -11.67
N LEU A 116 1.54 4.74 -10.69
CA LEU A 116 1.24 4.96 -9.27
C LEU A 116 1.83 6.28 -8.76
N ARG A 117 3.08 6.58 -9.12
CA ARG A 117 3.75 7.83 -8.75
C ARG A 117 3.04 9.05 -9.32
N ASP A 118 2.48 8.97 -10.53
CA ASP A 118 1.69 10.05 -11.12
C ASP A 118 0.36 10.26 -10.38
N GLY A 119 -0.15 9.23 -9.72
CA GLY A 119 -1.32 9.30 -8.84
C GLY A 119 -2.65 9.38 -9.61
N SER A 120 -2.68 8.89 -10.86
CA SER A 120 -3.92 8.82 -11.63
C SER A 120 -4.93 7.87 -10.98
N ALA A 121 -6.20 8.27 -10.92
CA ALA A 121 -7.27 7.42 -10.42
C ALA A 121 -7.44 6.12 -11.24
N SER A 122 -7.05 6.13 -12.51
CA SER A 122 -7.07 4.95 -13.40
C SER A 122 -6.07 3.86 -12.99
N VAL A 123 -5.09 4.18 -12.13
CA VAL A 123 -4.08 3.22 -11.67
C VAL A 123 -4.71 2.08 -10.88
N ALA A 124 -5.71 2.40 -10.05
CA ALA A 124 -6.42 1.40 -9.26
C ALA A 124 -7.08 0.35 -10.15
N ASP A 125 -7.57 0.76 -11.32
CA ASP A 125 -8.15 -0.14 -12.31
C ASP A 125 -7.06 -0.83 -13.14
N ALA A 126 -5.98 -0.13 -13.49
CA ALA A 126 -4.82 -0.68 -14.22
C ALA A 126 -4.14 -1.83 -13.45
N LEU A 127 -4.05 -1.74 -12.12
CA LEU A 127 -3.50 -2.81 -11.27
C LEU A 127 -4.32 -4.11 -11.32
N VAL A 128 -5.59 -4.04 -11.73
CA VAL A 128 -6.53 -5.18 -11.78
C VAL A 128 -6.97 -5.50 -13.22
N ALA A 129 -6.58 -4.67 -14.19
CA ALA A 129 -6.79 -4.89 -15.61
C ALA A 129 -5.70 -5.81 -16.20
N SER A 130 -6.00 -6.42 -17.35
CA SER A 130 -4.98 -7.04 -18.20
C SER A 130 -4.43 -5.95 -19.10
N ILE A 131 -3.13 -5.67 -19.01
CA ILE A 131 -2.39 -4.76 -19.87
C ILE A 131 -1.36 -5.62 -20.59
N GLU A 132 -1.62 -5.87 -21.87
CA GLU A 132 -0.73 -6.61 -22.76
C GLU A 132 -0.22 -5.63 -23.81
N THR A 133 0.83 -4.91 -23.45
CA THR A 133 1.57 -4.06 -24.38
C THR A 133 2.97 -4.64 -24.53
N PRO A 134 3.68 -4.41 -25.66
CA PRO A 134 5.03 -4.93 -25.84
C PRO A 134 6.00 -4.51 -24.72
N GLU A 135 5.73 -3.39 -24.05
CA GLU A 135 6.54 -2.81 -22.98
C GLU A 135 6.11 -3.24 -21.57
N LEU A 136 4.90 -3.78 -21.41
CA LEU A 136 4.34 -4.20 -20.12
C LEU A 136 3.45 -5.43 -20.29
N VAL A 137 3.89 -6.55 -19.71
CA VAL A 137 3.10 -7.77 -19.56
C VAL A 137 2.55 -7.80 -18.14
N TRP A 138 1.31 -7.35 -17.97
CA TRP A 138 0.59 -7.40 -16.70
C TRP A 138 -0.78 -8.03 -16.92
N SER A 139 -1.01 -9.23 -16.40
CA SER A 139 -2.30 -9.93 -16.52
C SER A 139 -3.00 -10.03 -15.18
N ARG A 140 -4.32 -10.27 -15.18
CA ARG A 140 -5.08 -10.52 -13.94
C ARG A 140 -4.49 -11.66 -13.12
N LYS A 141 -4.05 -12.73 -13.79
CA LYS A 141 -3.40 -13.88 -13.15
C LYS A 141 -2.08 -13.47 -12.49
N LEU A 142 -1.27 -12.66 -13.16
CA LEU A 142 -0.02 -12.16 -12.59
C LEU A 142 -0.30 -11.24 -11.39
N ALA A 143 -1.28 -10.34 -11.51
CA ALA A 143 -1.70 -9.46 -10.42
C ALA A 143 -2.14 -10.24 -9.18
N ALA A 144 -2.90 -11.32 -9.35
CA ALA A 144 -3.35 -12.16 -8.26
C ALA A 144 -2.23 -12.98 -7.62
N VAL A 145 -1.32 -13.54 -8.44
CA VAL A 145 -0.11 -14.25 -7.95
C VAL A 145 0.79 -13.30 -7.16
N THR A 146 1.04 -12.10 -7.68
CA THR A 146 1.81 -11.07 -6.99
C THR A 146 1.12 -10.65 -5.68
N GLY A 147 -0.21 -10.47 -5.71
CA GLY A 147 -1.00 -10.20 -4.52
C GLY A 147 -0.88 -11.31 -3.46
N ALA A 148 -0.92 -12.58 -3.86
CA ALA A 148 -0.76 -13.72 -2.96
C ALA A 148 0.63 -13.72 -2.30
N ARG A 149 1.69 -13.54 -3.08
CA ARG A 149 3.06 -13.45 -2.56
C ARG A 149 3.25 -12.26 -1.62
N LEU A 150 2.65 -11.10 -1.94
CA LEU A 150 2.66 -9.92 -1.09
C LEU A 150 1.99 -10.19 0.26
N ARG A 151 0.84 -10.87 0.27
CA ARG A 151 0.13 -11.22 1.50
C ARG A 151 0.91 -12.20 2.36
N THR A 152 1.59 -13.18 1.76
CA THR A 152 2.52 -14.07 2.49
C THR A 152 3.63 -13.25 3.15
N ALA A 153 4.29 -12.35 2.40
CA ALA A 153 5.30 -11.46 2.96
C ALA A 153 4.75 -10.54 4.06
N CYS A 154 3.51 -10.07 3.94
CA CYS A 154 2.83 -9.29 4.98
C CYS A 154 2.64 -10.11 6.27
N ARG A 155 2.21 -11.37 6.17
CA ARG A 155 2.04 -12.25 7.34
C ARG A 155 3.38 -12.53 8.03
N GLU A 156 4.43 -12.79 7.27
CA GLU A 156 5.79 -12.96 7.78
C GLU A 156 6.31 -11.69 8.47
N GLN A 157 6.11 -10.53 7.84
CA GLN A 157 6.49 -9.23 8.40
C GLN A 157 5.73 -8.92 9.69
N ALA A 158 4.43 -9.24 9.75
CA ALA A 158 3.62 -9.06 10.94
C ALA A 158 4.11 -9.96 12.09
N ALA A 159 4.48 -11.21 11.79
CA ALA A 159 5.04 -12.14 12.77
C ALA A 159 6.39 -11.67 13.31
N GLN A 160 7.28 -11.15 12.44
CA GLN A 160 8.57 -10.58 12.87
C GLN A 160 8.42 -9.33 13.75
N GLN A 161 7.35 -8.56 13.57
CA GLN A 161 7.07 -7.36 14.37
C GLN A 161 6.39 -7.67 15.72
N ALA A 162 5.92 -8.90 15.92
CA ALA A 162 5.29 -9.35 17.16
C ALA A 162 6.23 -10.13 18.10
N ALA A 163 7.41 -10.53 17.59
CA ALA A 163 8.49 -11.17 18.35
C ALA A 163 9.43 -10.10 18.97
#